data_AF-A0A7T0KN99-F1
#
_entry.id   AF-A0A7T0KN99-F1
#
_cell.length_a   1.000
_cell.length_b   1.000
_cell.length_c   1.000
_cell.angle_alpha   90.00
_cell.angle_beta   90.00
_cell.angle_gamma   90.00
#
_symmetry.space_group_name_H-M   'P 1'
#
loop_
_entity.id
_entity.type
_entity.pdbx_description
1 polymer ?
#
loop_
_entity_poly.entity_id
_entity_poly.type
_entity_poly.pdbx_seq_one_letter_code
_entity_poly.pdbx_strand_id
1 'polypeptide(L)'
;MGRILLVLLIILAVWMLWRAFGPGSSKRYGPLRGEPAPPAVKGPDDDEEFLWNIEKNRFKQRRAQEEAERRKREEEERRKRLEDD
;
A
#
# COMPACT_ATOMS: atom_id res chain seq x y z
N MET A 1 -42.57 23.75 18.67
CA MET A 1 -41.52 23.22 19.59
C MET A 1 -40.41 22.44 18.88
N GLY A 2 -40.70 21.47 17.99
CA GLY A 2 -39.64 20.68 17.31
C GLY A 2 -38.71 21.47 16.37
N ARG A 3 -39.18 22.60 15.81
CA ARG A 3 -38.36 23.47 14.96
C ARG A 3 -37.20 24.13 15.72
N ILE A 4 -37.36 24.38 17.01
CA ILE A 4 -36.31 24.98 17.86
C ILE A 4 -35.17 23.98 18.07
N LEU A 5 -35.50 22.70 18.28
CA LEU A 5 -34.53 21.63 18.40
C LEU A 5 -33.73 21.44 17.10
N LEU A 6 -34.40 21.51 15.95
CA LEU A 6 -33.77 21.44 14.63
C LEU A 6 -32.76 22.58 14.42
N VAL A 7 -33.14 23.82 14.76
CA VAL A 7 -32.24 24.98 14.66
C VAL A 7 -31.03 24.83 15.58
N LEU A 8 -31.22 24.34 16.81
CA LEU A 8 -30.13 24.04 17.73
C LEU A 8 -29.16 22.99 17.18
N LEU A 9 -29.67 21.91 16.59
CA LEU A 9 -28.83 20.87 15.99
C LEU A 9 -28.02 21.40 14.79
N ILE A 10 -28.62 22.25 13.95
CA ILE A 10 -27.92 22.86 12.82
C ILE A 10 -26.78 23.76 13.30
N ILE A 11 -27.04 24.61 14.32
CA ILE A 11 -26.01 25.47 14.90
C ILE A 11 -24.87 24.64 15.50
N LEU A 12 -25.20 23.56 16.20
CA LEU A 12 -24.22 22.64 16.78
C LEU A 12 -23.35 21.97 15.68
N ALA A 13 -23.97 21.52 14.59
CA ALA A 13 -23.28 20.89 13.47
C ALA A 13 -22.32 21.85 12.77
N VAL A 14 -22.75 23.09 12.48
CA VAL A 14 -21.89 24.13 11.90
C VAL A 14 -20.74 24.48 12.83
N TRP A 15 -21.01 24.58 14.14
CA TRP A 15 -19.99 24.84 15.14
C TRP A 15 -18.94 23.73 15.21
N MET A 16 -19.35 22.46 15.19
CA MET A 16 -18.43 21.31 15.13
C MET A 16 -17.60 21.31 13.85
N LEU A 17 -18.22 21.60 12.70
CA LEU A 17 -17.51 21.67 11.43
C LEU A 17 -16.45 22.79 11.45
N TRP A 18 -16.79 23.96 12.00
CA TRP A 18 -15.82 25.04 12.18
C TRP A 18 -14.75 24.70 13.22
N ARG A 19 -15.09 23.97 14.28
CA ARG A 19 -14.11 23.52 15.28
C ARG A 19 -13.12 22.48 14.73
N ALA A 20 -13.60 21.62 13.82
CA ALA A 20 -12.83 20.53 13.22
C ALA A 20 -12.03 20.97 11.98
N PHE A 21 -12.55 21.90 11.17
CA PHE A 21 -11.94 22.34 9.91
C PHE A 21 -11.58 23.83 9.86
N GLY A 22 -11.79 24.57 10.95
CA GLY A 22 -11.50 26.00 11.02
C GLY A 22 -10.01 26.34 11.03
N PRO A 23 -9.67 27.60 10.77
CA PRO A 23 -8.30 28.09 10.70
C PRO A 23 -7.60 27.92 12.08
N GLY A 24 -6.85 26.83 12.23
CA GLY A 24 -6.20 26.44 13.49
C GLY A 24 -6.40 24.98 13.90
N SER A 25 -7.36 24.25 13.33
CA SER A 25 -7.48 22.81 13.58
C SER A 25 -6.29 22.02 13.00
N SER A 26 -5.73 22.52 11.90
CA SER A 26 -4.47 22.05 11.30
C SER A 26 -3.25 22.26 12.21
N LYS A 27 -3.28 23.22 13.16
CA LYS A 27 -2.18 23.45 14.12
C LYS A 27 -2.19 22.48 15.30
N ARG A 28 -3.32 21.85 15.63
CA ARG A 28 -3.36 20.79 16.68
C ARG A 28 -3.04 19.40 16.13
N TYR A 29 -3.14 19.23 14.81
CA TYR A 29 -2.79 17.99 14.10
C TYR A 29 -1.54 18.14 13.20
N GLY A 30 -0.71 19.16 13.43
CA GLY A 30 0.64 19.25 12.90
C GLY A 30 1.64 19.44 14.05
N PRO A 31 2.76 18.69 14.13
CA PRO A 31 3.13 17.41 13.55
C PRO A 31 3.07 16.31 14.63
N LEU A 32 1.91 15.67 14.78
CA LEU A 32 1.88 14.21 15.09
C LEU A 32 1.68 13.39 13.80
N ARG A 33 1.60 14.07 12.65
CA ARG A 33 1.66 13.54 11.28
C ARG A 33 2.57 14.45 10.47
N GLY A 34 3.81 14.00 10.27
CA GLY A 34 4.66 14.38 9.14
C GLY A 34 4.85 15.88 8.87
N GLU A 35 5.57 16.59 9.75
CA GLU A 35 6.67 17.37 9.15
C GLU A 35 7.55 16.32 8.45
N PRO A 36 7.84 16.43 7.14
CA PRO A 36 8.91 15.63 6.57
C PRO A 36 10.16 16.04 7.35
N ALA A 37 10.54 15.21 8.33
CA ALA A 37 11.86 15.29 8.91
C ALA A 37 12.82 15.40 7.71
N PRO A 38 13.75 16.36 7.71
CA PRO A 38 14.71 16.49 6.61
C PRO A 38 15.23 15.08 6.32
N PRO A 39 15.19 14.63 5.05
CA PRO A 39 15.40 13.23 4.71
C PRO A 39 16.64 12.77 5.46
N ALA A 40 16.42 11.84 6.40
CA ALA A 40 17.53 11.27 7.15
C ALA A 40 18.48 10.77 6.07
N VAL A 41 19.70 11.29 6.05
CA VAL A 41 20.73 10.89 5.10
C VAL A 41 21.05 9.44 5.43
N LYS A 42 20.24 8.54 4.85
CA LYS A 42 20.40 7.09 4.92
C LYS A 42 21.67 6.77 4.15
N GLY A 43 22.54 5.97 4.78
CA GLY A 43 23.74 5.49 4.11
C GLY A 43 23.38 4.57 2.93
N PRO A 44 24.33 4.30 2.02
CA PRO A 44 24.10 3.48 0.82
C PRO A 44 23.51 2.08 1.03
N ASP A 45 23.50 1.58 2.27
CA ASP A 45 22.95 0.27 2.66
C ASP A 45 21.46 0.28 3.06
N ASP A 46 20.82 1.46 3.21
CA ASP A 46 19.45 1.62 3.73
C ASP A 46 18.41 2.10 2.69
N ASP A 47 18.71 1.95 1.40
CA ASP A 47 17.77 2.28 0.31
C ASP A 47 16.67 1.22 0.21
N GLU A 48 15.45 1.58 0.60
CA GLU A 48 14.25 0.72 0.58
C GLU A 48 13.96 0.15 -0.81
N GLU A 49 14.38 0.87 -1.86
CA GLU A 49 14.22 0.46 -3.25
C GLU A 49 15.07 -0.78 -3.61
N PHE A 50 16.26 -0.91 -3.00
CA PHE A 50 17.13 -2.07 -3.21
C PHE A 50 16.55 -3.34 -2.56
N LEU A 51 16.08 -3.24 -1.32
CA LEU A 51 15.46 -4.35 -0.60
C LEU A 51 14.21 -4.86 -1.32
N TRP A 52 13.41 -3.94 -1.85
CA TRP A 52 12.23 -4.26 -2.63
C TRP A 52 12.55 -4.95 -3.96
N ASN A 53 13.61 -4.52 -4.65
CA ASN A 53 14.05 -5.14 -5.89
C ASN A 53 14.59 -6.56 -5.68
N ILE A 54 15.30 -6.83 -4.59
CA ILE A 54 15.75 -8.19 -4.22
C ILE A 54 14.53 -9.11 -4.02
N GLU A 55 13.54 -8.65 -3.24
CA GLU A 55 12.36 -9.46 -2.94
C GLU A 55 11.51 -9.74 -4.19
N LYS A 56 11.31 -8.74 -5.04
CA LYS A 56 10.65 -8.92 -6.34
C LYS A 56 11.38 -9.91 -7.24
N ASN A 57 12.70 -9.83 -7.31
CA ASN A 57 13.49 -10.74 -8.15
C ASN A 57 13.40 -12.18 -7.64
N ARG A 58 13.41 -12.41 -6.32
CA ARG A 58 13.21 -13.74 -5.73
C ARG A 58 11.83 -14.33 -6.08
N PHE A 59 10.77 -13.51 -6.06
CA PHE A 59 9.43 -13.96 -6.43
C PHE A 59 9.33 -14.33 -7.93
N LYS A 60 9.90 -13.49 -8.81
CA LYS A 60 9.95 -13.76 -10.25
C LYS A 60 10.75 -15.03 -10.56
N GLN A 61 11.86 -15.23 -9.86
CA GLN A 61 12.72 -16.39 -10.05
C GLN A 61 12.01 -17.70 -9.67
N ARG A 62 11.27 -17.74 -8.55
CA ARG A 62 10.47 -18.92 -8.17
C ARG A 62 9.40 -19.26 -9.21
N ARG A 63 8.68 -18.25 -9.71
CA ARG A 63 7.64 -18.42 -10.74
C ARG A 63 8.22 -18.95 -12.05
N ALA A 64 9.35 -18.41 -12.49
CA ALA A 64 10.03 -18.86 -13.71
C ALA A 64 10.56 -20.30 -13.58
N GLN A 65 11.07 -20.68 -12.40
CA GLN A 65 11.51 -22.05 -12.14
C GLN A 65 10.35 -23.04 -12.17
N GLU A 66 9.22 -22.71 -11.53
CA GLU A 66 8.04 -23.58 -11.52
C GLU A 66 7.47 -23.77 -12.94
N GLU A 67 7.40 -22.70 -13.74
CA GLU A 67 6.90 -22.79 -15.12
C GLU A 67 7.86 -23.58 -16.02
N ALA A 68 9.18 -23.39 -15.87
CA ALA A 68 10.17 -24.16 -16.61
C ALA A 68 10.13 -25.64 -16.25
N GLU A 69 9.89 -25.98 -14.98
CA GLU A 69 9.75 -27.37 -14.55
C GLU A 69 8.46 -28.00 -15.10
N ARG A 70 7.33 -27.26 -15.09
CA ARG A 70 6.08 -27.72 -15.71
C ARG A 70 6.24 -27.99 -17.20
N ARG A 71 6.84 -27.06 -17.95
CA ARG A 71 7.08 -27.23 -19.39
C ARG A 71 7.97 -28.43 -19.69
N LYS A 72 9.03 -28.65 -18.89
CA LYS A 72 9.89 -29.84 -19.03
C LYS A 72 9.12 -31.13 -18.81
N ARG A 73 8.28 -31.19 -17.78
CA ARG A 73 7.43 -32.37 -17.53
C ARG A 73 6.45 -32.62 -18.68
N GLU A 74 5.80 -31.58 -19.20
CA GLU A 74 4.89 -31.69 -20.33
C GLU A 74 5.59 -32.16 -21.62
N GLU A 75 6.81 -31.66 -21.89
CA GLU A 75 7.62 -32.11 -23.03
C GLU A 75 8.06 -33.57 -22.89
N GLU A 76 8.49 -33.99 -21.69
CA GLU A 76 8.82 -35.38 -21.41
C GLU A 76 7.61 -36.31 -21.55
N GLU A 77 6.44 -35.90 -21.07
CA GLU A 77 5.19 -36.66 -21.25
C GLU A 77 4.78 -36.75 -22.71
N ARG A 78 4.89 -35.65 -23.48
CA ARG A 78 4.61 -35.66 -24.92
C ARG A 78 5.57 -36.57 -25.67
N ARG A 79 6.86 -36.55 -25.30
CA ARG A 79 7.88 -37.39 -25.93
C ARG A 79 7.67 -38.86 -25.63
N LYS A 80 7.30 -39.23 -24.39
CA LYS A 80 6.92 -40.61 -24.04
C LYS A 80 5.70 -41.09 -24.83
N ARG A 81 4.64 -40.28 -24.94
CA ARG A 81 3.45 -40.64 -25.75
C ARG A 81 3.79 -40.88 -27.22
N LEU A 82 4.76 -40.15 -27.77
CA LEU A 82 5.23 -40.34 -29.15
C LEU A 82 6.16 -41.55 -29.32
N GLU A 83 6.81 -42.04 -28.25
CA GLU A 83 7.61 -43.27 -28.26
C GLU A 83 6.75 -44.53 -28.05
N ASP A 84 5.59 -44.40 -27.41
CA ASP A 84 4.66 -45.50 -27.11
C ASP A 84 3.62 -45.79 -28.23
N ASP A 85 3.49 -44.90 -29.24
CA ASP A 85 2.64 -45.04 -30.45
C ASP A 85 3.44 -45.58 -31.67
#